data_AF-A0A098TKX6-F1
#
_entry.id   AF-A0A098TKX6-F1
#
_cell.length_a   1.000
_cell.length_b   1.000
_cell.length_c   1.000
_cell.angle_alpha   90.00
_cell.angle_beta   90.00
_cell.angle_gamma   90.00
#
_symmetry.space_group_name_H-M   'P 1'
#
loop_
_entity.id
_entity.type
_entity.pdbx_description
1 polymer ?
#
loop_
_entity_poly.entity_id
_entity_poly.type
_entity_poly.pdbx_seq_one_letter_code
_entity_poly.pdbx_strand_id
1 'polypeptide(L)'
;MNHLITRYLAVYWGRLRRRGTLGFTLIELLVAGLVAAILTGAMLSMVVELMQNDRRDFARTEVQREMAQALDFIASDLRQAIYIYEPGCVNATASATNCPSRSIVVGATTNYLASLASTINLPSSGAAKVIPVVAFWKLDKVPYVDSPTGDENLPTTAQCTAFAPNPATATTAQNLQRSECEALRIVQNAYTLVVYALVPDNSTTDPSRLWEGPAFLRRYQLQQYPSGGVATLTKNYTTDPDSSFRKWPCSESGGTITCESLAMESPITVVDYVDYDIATAPVTCATSYTLSGQQFADASALINSNFYACVRSPVEDRNIGLVQDAILYLRGNALTRANFSQASTAQQPLYKPSVQTQAQARSVFQRTPPN
;
A
#
# COMPACT_ATOMS: atom_id res chain seq x y z
N MET A 1 16.76 -84.00 -20.51
CA MET A 1 15.75 -83.09 -21.07
C MET A 1 16.26 -81.65 -21.36
N ASN A 2 17.54 -81.30 -21.14
CA ASN A 2 18.07 -79.93 -21.35
C ASN A 2 18.86 -79.71 -22.67
N HIS A 3 19.11 -80.75 -23.47
CA HIS A 3 19.89 -80.62 -24.71
C HIS A 3 19.07 -80.46 -25.99
N LEU A 4 17.74 -80.63 -25.92
CA LEU A 4 16.86 -80.51 -27.09
C LEU A 4 16.33 -79.07 -27.28
N ILE A 5 16.22 -78.28 -26.22
CA ILE A 5 15.72 -76.89 -26.27
C ILE A 5 16.78 -75.93 -26.83
N THR A 6 18.06 -76.15 -26.53
CA THR A 6 19.19 -75.33 -27.00
C THR A 6 19.43 -75.43 -28.51
N ARG A 7 19.10 -76.57 -29.13
CA ARG A 7 19.21 -76.73 -30.58
C ARG A 7 18.06 -76.07 -31.36
N TYR A 8 16.87 -75.98 -30.77
CA TYR A 8 15.74 -75.29 -31.42
C TYR A 8 15.92 -73.77 -31.42
N LEU A 9 16.50 -73.18 -30.37
CA LEU A 9 16.76 -71.74 -30.31
C LEU A 9 17.90 -71.32 -31.26
N ALA A 10 18.94 -72.14 -31.44
CA ALA A 10 20.04 -71.83 -32.37
C ALA A 10 19.61 -71.80 -33.84
N VAL A 11 18.64 -72.65 -34.23
CA VAL A 11 18.11 -72.68 -35.61
C VAL A 11 17.15 -71.52 -35.87
N TYR A 12 16.41 -71.06 -34.86
CA TYR A 12 15.55 -69.87 -35.00
C TYR A 12 16.37 -68.57 -35.15
N TRP A 13 17.54 -68.49 -34.51
CA TRP A 13 18.47 -67.36 -34.66
C TRP A 13 19.31 -67.41 -35.95
N GLY A 14 19.51 -68.60 -36.55
CA GLY A 14 20.33 -68.77 -37.75
C GLY A 14 19.68 -68.30 -39.07
N ARG A 15 18.35 -68.16 -39.14
CA ARG A 15 17.63 -67.76 -40.37
C ARG A 15 17.43 -66.25 -40.55
N LEU A 16 17.86 -65.42 -39.61
CA LEU A 16 17.76 -63.95 -39.71
C LEU A 16 19.00 -63.27 -40.34
N ARG A 17 19.95 -64.04 -40.87
CA ARG A 17 21.21 -63.50 -41.42
C ARG A 17 21.33 -63.64 -42.94
N ARG A 18 20.45 -62.96 -43.65
CA ARG A 18 20.75 -62.39 -44.98
C ARG A 18 20.29 -60.94 -44.99
N ARG A 19 21.13 -60.05 -44.47
CA ARG A 19 20.99 -58.61 -44.71
C ARG A 19 21.61 -58.34 -46.08
N GLY A 20 20.77 -58.25 -47.10
CA GLY A 20 21.13 -57.46 -48.26
C GLY A 20 21.32 -56.03 -47.77
N THR A 21 22.52 -55.48 -47.91
CA THR A 21 22.77 -54.05 -47.75
C THR A 21 22.14 -53.34 -48.95
N LEU A 22 20.81 -53.25 -48.94
CA LEU A 22 20.09 -52.30 -49.78
C LEU A 22 20.31 -50.94 -49.12
N GLY A 23 21.08 -50.08 -49.79
CA GLY A 23 21.26 -48.70 -49.34
C GLY A 23 19.91 -48.02 -49.22
N PHE A 24 19.76 -47.17 -48.20
CA PHE A 24 18.56 -46.35 -48.03
C PHE A 24 18.30 -45.54 -49.28
N THR A 25 17.07 -45.55 -49.75
CA THR A 25 16.66 -44.71 -50.88
C THR A 25 16.58 -43.25 -50.39
N LEU A 26 16.94 -42.29 -51.25
CA LEU A 26 16.95 -40.87 -50.90
C LEU A 26 15.57 -40.37 -50.43
N ILE A 27 14.48 -40.98 -50.93
CA ILE A 27 13.11 -40.65 -50.52
C ILE A 27 12.74 -41.16 -49.12
N GLU A 28 13.28 -42.30 -48.69
CA GLU A 28 13.04 -42.85 -47.35
C GLU A 28 13.71 -41.99 -46.28
N LEU A 29 14.92 -41.50 -46.56
CA LEU A 29 15.59 -40.49 -45.72
C LEU A 29 14.84 -39.16 -45.67
N LEU A 30 14.25 -38.74 -46.79
CA LEU A 30 13.47 -37.50 -46.85
C LEU A 30 12.19 -37.61 -46.01
N VAL A 31 11.45 -38.70 -46.14
CA VAL A 31 10.22 -38.95 -45.36
C VAL A 31 10.55 -39.09 -43.87
N ALA A 32 11.60 -39.83 -43.51
CA ALA A 32 12.04 -39.97 -42.12
C ALA A 32 12.44 -38.60 -41.53
N GLY A 33 13.15 -37.77 -42.29
CA GLY A 33 13.50 -36.40 -41.89
C GLY A 33 12.27 -35.52 -41.68
N LEU A 34 11.27 -35.61 -42.56
CA LEU A 34 10.01 -34.87 -42.45
C LEU A 34 9.23 -35.26 -41.19
N VAL A 35 9.09 -36.57 -40.92
CA VAL A 35 8.38 -37.05 -39.73
C VAL A 35 9.14 -36.65 -38.45
N ALA A 36 10.47 -36.73 -38.45
CA ALA A 36 11.28 -36.28 -37.32
C ALA A 36 11.15 -34.77 -37.06
N ALA A 37 11.13 -33.95 -38.10
CA ALA A 37 10.91 -32.50 -37.99
C ALA A 37 9.52 -32.16 -37.42
N ILE A 38 8.48 -32.89 -37.83
CA ILE A 38 7.12 -32.69 -37.31
C ILE A 38 7.05 -33.06 -35.82
N LEU A 39 7.61 -34.21 -35.42
CA LEU A 39 7.59 -34.66 -34.04
C LEU A 39 8.39 -33.73 -33.12
N THR A 40 9.60 -33.33 -33.54
CA THR A 40 10.42 -32.40 -32.77
C THR A 40 9.77 -31.02 -32.69
N GLY A 41 9.16 -30.53 -33.77
CA GLY A 41 8.40 -29.29 -33.77
C GLY A 41 7.23 -29.31 -32.79
N ALA A 42 6.47 -30.40 -32.75
CA ALA A 42 5.36 -30.58 -31.81
C ALA A 42 5.83 -30.58 -30.35
N MET A 43 6.92 -31.30 -30.03
CA MET A 43 7.49 -31.32 -28.68
C MET A 43 8.02 -29.94 -28.25
N LEU A 44 8.72 -29.24 -29.14
CA LEU A 44 9.22 -27.89 -28.86
C LEU A 44 8.07 -26.90 -28.61
N SER A 45 7.00 -26.97 -29.41
CA SER A 45 5.80 -26.13 -29.21
C SER A 45 5.18 -26.36 -27.82
N MET A 46 5.01 -27.64 -27.44
CA MET A 46 4.45 -28.01 -26.15
C MET A 46 5.31 -27.50 -24.97
N VAL A 47 6.63 -27.61 -25.06
CA VAL A 47 7.53 -27.11 -24.01
C VAL A 47 7.43 -25.60 -23.86
N VAL A 48 7.34 -24.85 -24.98
CA VAL A 48 7.16 -23.39 -24.93
C VAL A 48 5.85 -23.03 -24.24
N GLU A 49 4.75 -23.72 -24.54
CA GLU A 49 3.46 -23.49 -23.89
C GLU A 49 3.51 -23.79 -22.38
N LEU A 50 4.15 -24.89 -21.98
CA LEU A 50 4.33 -25.24 -20.57
C LEU A 50 5.14 -24.17 -19.83
N MET A 51 6.30 -23.78 -20.37
CA MET A 51 7.15 -22.76 -19.76
C MET A 51 6.44 -21.40 -19.66
N GLN A 52 5.63 -21.05 -20.67
CA GLN A 52 4.82 -19.83 -20.60
C GLN A 52 3.77 -19.93 -19.50
N ASN A 53 3.10 -21.07 -19.36
CA ASN A 53 2.11 -21.28 -18.30
C ASN A 53 2.75 -21.27 -16.91
N ASP A 54 3.89 -21.93 -16.72
CA ASP A 54 4.63 -21.92 -15.45
C ASP A 54 5.04 -20.50 -15.05
N ARG A 55 5.55 -19.70 -16.01
CA ARG A 55 5.88 -18.29 -15.75
C ARG A 55 4.66 -17.46 -15.35
N ARG A 56 3.52 -17.71 -15.98
CA ARG A 56 2.25 -17.01 -15.68
C ARG A 56 1.75 -17.36 -14.28
N ASP A 57 1.70 -18.65 -13.96
CA ASP A 57 1.21 -19.13 -12.67
C ASP A 57 2.13 -18.70 -11.53
N PHE A 58 3.44 -18.72 -11.77
CA PHE A 58 4.44 -18.19 -10.83
C PHE A 58 4.22 -16.70 -10.58
N ALA A 59 4.17 -15.87 -11.63
CA ALA A 59 4.01 -14.43 -11.50
C ALA A 59 2.71 -14.05 -10.78
N ARG A 60 1.60 -14.75 -11.08
CA ARG A 60 0.31 -14.52 -10.43
C ARG A 60 0.35 -14.88 -8.95
N THR A 61 0.85 -16.07 -8.62
CA THR A 61 0.91 -16.56 -7.25
C THR A 61 1.78 -15.65 -6.39
N GLU A 62 2.90 -15.20 -6.93
CA GLU A 62 3.84 -14.35 -6.21
C GLU A 62 3.28 -12.94 -5.99
N VAL A 63 2.70 -12.30 -7.02
CA VAL A 63 2.04 -11.00 -6.85
C VAL A 63 0.88 -11.12 -5.86
N GLN A 64 0.07 -12.18 -5.93
CA GLN A 64 -1.02 -12.38 -4.96
C GLN A 64 -0.50 -12.51 -3.52
N ARG A 65 0.62 -13.23 -3.32
CA ARG A 65 1.27 -13.39 -2.01
C ARG A 65 1.80 -12.07 -1.47
N GLU A 66 2.50 -11.29 -2.30
CA GLU A 66 3.04 -9.98 -1.93
C GLU A 66 1.93 -8.97 -1.60
N MET A 67 0.85 -8.95 -2.39
CA MET A 67 -0.30 -8.07 -2.14
C MET A 67 -1.03 -8.42 -0.84
N ALA A 68 -1.17 -9.73 -0.54
CA ALA A 68 -1.74 -10.17 0.72
C ALA A 68 -0.86 -9.74 1.91
N GLN A 69 0.46 -9.92 1.82
CA GLN A 69 1.40 -9.48 2.84
C GLN A 69 1.36 -7.96 3.05
N ALA A 70 1.25 -7.19 1.97
CA ALA A 70 1.11 -5.73 2.01
C ALA A 70 -0.19 -5.30 2.70
N LEU A 71 -1.33 -5.90 2.32
CA LEU A 71 -2.61 -5.62 2.97
C LEU A 71 -2.61 -6.01 4.45
N ASP A 72 -1.98 -7.12 4.83
CA ASP A 72 -1.86 -7.53 6.23
C ASP A 72 -1.01 -6.55 7.04
N PHE A 73 0.07 -6.02 6.45
CA PHE A 73 0.87 -4.96 7.04
C PHE A 73 0.04 -3.68 7.28
N ILE A 74 -0.70 -3.20 6.27
CA ILE A 74 -1.58 -2.03 6.41
C ILE A 74 -2.68 -2.29 7.46
N ALA A 75 -3.29 -3.48 7.44
CA ALA A 75 -4.33 -3.86 8.39
C ALA A 75 -3.78 -3.92 9.83
N SER A 76 -2.53 -4.35 10.02
CA SER A 76 -1.86 -4.31 11.33
C SER A 76 -1.72 -2.88 11.85
N ASP A 77 -1.30 -1.96 10.97
CA ASP A 77 -1.16 -0.53 11.28
C ASP A 77 -2.54 0.10 11.57
N LEU A 78 -3.57 -0.23 10.79
CA LEU A 78 -4.95 0.24 11.02
C LEU A 78 -5.58 -0.27 12.32
N ARG A 79 -5.24 -1.48 12.77
CA ARG A 79 -5.71 -1.97 14.07
C ARG A 79 -5.17 -1.15 15.24
N GLN A 80 -4.04 -0.47 15.05
CA GLN A 80 -3.45 0.46 16.02
C GLN A 80 -3.95 1.90 15.86
N ALA A 81 -4.81 2.16 14.87
CA ALA A 81 -5.33 3.49 14.64
C ALA A 81 -6.19 3.99 15.80
N ILE A 82 -6.01 5.26 16.12
CA ILE A 82 -6.80 6.06 17.05
C ILE A 82 -7.99 6.67 16.33
N TYR A 83 -7.74 7.19 15.13
CA TYR A 83 -8.69 7.88 14.28
C TYR A 83 -8.35 7.65 12.81
N ILE A 84 -9.33 7.19 12.03
CA ILE A 84 -9.23 7.01 10.57
C ILE A 84 -9.97 8.17 9.90
N TYR A 85 -9.30 8.86 8.97
CA TYR A 85 -9.92 9.93 8.18
C TYR A 85 -10.89 9.34 7.15
N GLU A 86 -12.03 10.02 6.97
CA GLU A 86 -12.89 9.74 5.83
C GLU A 86 -12.14 10.10 4.54
N PRO A 87 -12.26 9.33 3.46
CA PRO A 87 -11.37 9.53 2.33
C PRO A 87 -11.57 10.85 1.59
N GLY A 88 -12.80 11.40 1.59
CA GLY A 88 -13.07 12.74 1.07
C GLY A 88 -12.30 13.86 1.80
N CYS A 89 -11.82 13.59 3.02
CA CYS A 89 -11.01 14.50 3.82
C CYS A 89 -9.51 14.41 3.51
N VAL A 90 -9.08 13.31 2.87
CA VAL A 90 -7.68 13.01 2.61
C VAL A 90 -7.25 13.46 1.23
N ASN A 91 -8.12 13.36 0.23
CA ASN A 91 -7.79 13.56 -1.19
C ASN A 91 -7.22 14.94 -1.52
N ALA A 92 -6.29 15.00 -2.49
CA ALA A 92 -5.44 16.16 -2.78
C ALA A 92 -6.11 17.40 -3.42
N THR A 93 -7.44 17.49 -3.49
CA THR A 93 -8.11 18.70 -3.97
C THR A 93 -8.10 19.78 -2.88
N ALA A 94 -7.92 21.05 -3.26
CA ALA A 94 -7.70 22.15 -2.31
C ALA A 94 -8.89 22.43 -1.36
N SER A 95 -10.09 21.91 -1.66
CA SER A 95 -11.28 22.11 -0.83
C SER A 95 -11.89 20.76 -0.43
N ALA A 96 -11.99 20.50 0.87
CA ALA A 96 -12.67 19.34 1.41
C ALA A 96 -14.20 19.51 1.40
N THR A 97 -14.78 20.10 0.35
CA THR A 97 -16.23 20.35 0.21
C THR A 97 -17.05 19.06 0.36
N ASN A 98 -16.43 17.91 0.09
CA ASN A 98 -17.03 16.57 0.18
C ASN A 98 -16.66 15.84 1.50
N CYS A 99 -16.18 16.58 2.49
CA CYS A 99 -15.86 16.11 3.83
C CYS A 99 -16.57 17.00 4.87
N PRO A 100 -17.85 16.73 5.18
CA PRO A 100 -18.59 17.45 6.21
C PRO A 100 -17.90 17.41 7.57
N SER A 101 -17.14 16.34 7.84
CA SER A 101 -16.39 16.13 9.07
C SER A 101 -15.21 17.10 9.25
N ARG A 102 -14.72 17.74 8.18
CA ARG A 102 -13.70 18.82 8.20
C ARG A 102 -14.31 20.17 7.87
N SER A 103 -15.30 20.53 8.67
CA SER A 103 -15.89 21.87 8.66
C SER A 103 -15.67 22.58 9.99
N ILE A 104 -15.55 23.90 9.91
CA ILE A 104 -15.53 24.79 11.06
C ILE A 104 -16.65 25.81 10.87
N VAL A 105 -17.48 25.96 11.89
CA VAL A 105 -18.58 26.93 11.90
C VAL A 105 -18.08 28.19 12.59
N VAL A 106 -17.96 29.28 11.82
CA VAL A 106 -17.52 30.59 12.30
C VAL A 106 -18.73 31.53 12.26
N GLY A 107 -19.36 31.76 13.41
CA GLY A 107 -20.62 32.49 13.46
C GLY A 107 -21.73 31.76 12.70
N ALA A 108 -22.21 32.34 11.59
CA ALA A 108 -23.27 31.77 10.74
C ALA A 108 -22.76 31.07 9.47
N THR A 109 -21.44 31.02 9.24
CA THR A 109 -20.85 30.44 8.03
C THR A 109 -20.12 29.13 8.34
N THR A 110 -20.34 28.13 7.48
CA THR A 110 -19.60 26.86 7.52
C THR A 110 -18.45 26.93 6.52
N ASN A 111 -17.23 26.90 7.02
CA ASN A 111 -16.03 26.85 6.19
C ASN A 111 -15.52 25.41 6.12
N TYR A 112 -15.32 24.91 4.89
CA TYR A 112 -14.66 23.63 4.67
C TYR A 112 -13.15 23.82 4.71
N LEU A 113 -12.47 22.97 5.47
CA LEU A 113 -11.02 23.04 5.61
C LEU A 113 -10.32 22.54 4.35
N ALA A 114 -9.07 22.95 4.16
CA ALA A 114 -8.20 22.38 3.13
C ALA A 114 -8.05 20.86 3.34
N SER A 115 -7.97 20.08 2.27
CA SER A 115 -7.80 18.62 2.37
C SER A 115 -6.49 18.24 3.06
N LEU A 116 -6.45 17.06 3.69
CA LEU A 116 -5.29 16.65 4.47
C LEU A 116 -4.07 16.60 3.58
N ALA A 117 -4.15 15.94 2.41
CA ALA A 117 -3.05 15.85 1.45
C ALA A 117 -2.50 17.21 1.01
N SER A 118 -3.34 18.23 0.84
CA SER A 118 -2.85 19.58 0.53
C SER A 118 -2.08 20.19 1.70
N THR A 119 -2.47 19.89 2.94
CA THR A 119 -1.85 20.44 4.15
C THR A 119 -0.53 19.75 4.49
N ILE A 120 -0.39 18.46 4.18
CA ILE A 120 0.86 17.69 4.29
C ILE A 120 1.71 17.70 3.01
N ASN A 121 1.42 18.62 2.08
CA ASN A 121 2.16 18.85 0.83
C ASN A 121 2.38 17.60 -0.04
N LEU A 122 1.40 16.69 -0.12
CA LEU A 122 1.49 15.56 -1.04
C LEU A 122 1.40 16.04 -2.50
N PRO A 123 2.29 15.57 -3.40
CA PRO A 123 2.23 15.95 -4.81
C PRO A 123 0.90 15.53 -5.44
N SER A 124 0.15 16.49 -6.00
CA SER A 124 -1.18 16.25 -6.56
C SER A 124 -1.20 16.08 -8.08
N SER A 125 -0.08 16.39 -8.76
CA SER A 125 0.03 16.39 -10.22
C SER A 125 1.44 16.02 -10.70
N GLY A 126 1.57 15.81 -12.02
CA GLY A 126 2.86 15.55 -12.67
C GLY A 126 3.44 14.16 -12.40
N ALA A 127 4.75 14.03 -12.63
CA ALA A 127 5.47 12.76 -12.54
C ALA A 127 5.49 12.17 -11.11
N ALA A 128 5.42 13.05 -10.10
CA ALA A 128 5.44 12.66 -8.70
C ALA A 128 4.04 12.46 -8.09
N LYS A 129 2.96 12.45 -8.90
CA LYS A 129 1.56 12.41 -8.42
C LYS A 129 1.35 11.31 -7.36
N VAL A 130 0.75 11.67 -6.24
CA VAL A 130 0.41 10.76 -5.14
C VAL A 130 -1.11 10.71 -4.97
N ILE A 131 -1.67 9.51 -4.91
CA ILE A 131 -3.10 9.26 -4.70
C ILE A 131 -3.28 8.69 -3.30
N PRO A 132 -3.60 9.52 -2.29
CA PRO A 132 -3.83 9.01 -0.94
C PRO A 132 -5.10 8.14 -0.92
N VAL A 133 -5.05 7.03 -0.19
CA VAL A 133 -6.16 6.07 -0.11
C VAL A 133 -6.70 5.98 1.31
N VAL A 134 -5.81 5.86 2.30
CA VAL A 134 -6.20 5.84 3.70
C VAL A 134 -5.20 6.64 4.53
N ALA A 135 -5.71 7.46 5.43
CA ALA A 135 -4.93 8.20 6.40
C ALA A 135 -5.50 7.98 7.80
N PHE A 136 -4.62 7.81 8.78
CA PHE A 136 -5.03 7.59 10.16
C PHE A 136 -3.92 7.98 11.14
N TRP A 137 -4.34 8.30 12.36
CA TRP A 137 -3.45 8.53 13.48
C TRP A 137 -3.22 7.24 14.25
N LYS A 138 -1.98 6.98 14.64
CA LYS A 138 -1.64 5.92 15.61
C LYS A 138 -0.69 6.44 16.69
N LEU A 139 -0.61 5.73 17.81
CA LEU A 139 0.43 5.95 18.82
C LEU A 139 1.62 5.08 18.46
N ASP A 140 2.75 5.69 18.15
CA ASP A 140 4.02 4.98 18.00
C ASP A 140 4.85 5.12 19.27
N LYS A 141 5.59 4.05 19.57
CA LYS A 141 6.50 4.03 20.70
C LYS A 141 7.73 4.88 20.38
N VAL A 142 8.14 5.69 21.35
CA VAL A 142 9.36 6.52 21.34
C VAL A 142 10.38 5.87 22.28
N PRO A 143 11.68 5.79 21.94
CA PRO A 143 12.31 6.28 20.71
C PRO A 143 11.87 5.47 19.48
N TYR A 144 11.79 6.13 18.32
CA TYR A 144 11.31 5.49 17.10
C TYR A 144 12.33 4.47 16.62
N VAL A 145 11.87 3.22 16.43
CA VAL A 145 12.71 2.10 16.01
C VAL A 145 13.29 2.25 14.60
N ASP A 146 12.63 3.06 13.76
CA ASP A 146 13.00 3.29 12.37
C ASP A 146 13.76 4.61 12.17
N SER A 147 14.26 5.23 13.26
CA SER A 147 14.99 6.49 13.14
C SER A 147 16.27 6.26 12.34
N PRO A 148 16.49 6.97 11.21
CA PRO A 148 17.60 6.70 10.29
C PRO A 148 18.99 6.92 10.91
N THR A 149 19.05 7.61 12.04
CA THR A 149 20.29 7.88 12.78
C THR A 149 20.60 6.85 13.86
N GLY A 150 19.65 5.99 14.24
CA GLY A 150 19.83 4.98 15.31
C GLY A 150 20.05 5.54 16.73
N ASP A 151 20.13 6.87 16.88
CA ASP A 151 20.59 7.55 18.08
C ASP A 151 19.47 8.27 18.85
N GLU A 152 18.20 7.92 18.61
CA GLU A 152 17.10 8.50 19.37
C GLU A 152 17.12 8.03 20.82
N ASN A 153 17.46 8.95 21.71
CA ASN A 153 17.44 8.75 23.14
C ASN A 153 16.22 9.45 23.75
N LEU A 154 15.60 8.79 24.73
CA LEU A 154 14.58 9.43 25.56
C LEU A 154 15.19 10.61 26.33
N PRO A 155 14.41 11.68 26.56
CA PRO A 155 14.90 12.80 27.35
C PRO A 155 15.27 12.34 28.77
N THR A 156 16.46 12.73 29.19
CA THR A 156 16.97 12.49 30.54
C THR A 156 16.27 13.39 31.56
N THR A 157 16.33 13.02 32.85
CA THR A 157 15.83 13.88 33.94
C THR A 157 16.42 15.29 33.85
N ALA A 158 17.73 15.39 33.58
CA ALA A 158 18.44 16.65 33.49
C ALA A 158 17.88 17.53 32.36
N GLN A 159 17.62 16.95 31.18
CA GLN A 159 17.01 17.65 30.04
C GLN A 159 15.59 18.14 30.38
N CYS A 160 14.75 17.31 31.00
CA CYS A 160 13.41 17.75 31.40
C CYS A 160 13.43 18.87 32.44
N THR A 161 14.34 18.81 33.42
CA THR A 161 14.51 19.89 34.40
C THR A 161 15.10 21.16 33.80
N ALA A 162 15.82 21.08 32.69
CA ALA A 162 16.42 22.25 32.04
C ALA A 162 15.37 23.19 31.42
N PHE A 163 14.20 22.68 31.01
CA PHE A 163 13.09 23.51 30.51
C PHE A 163 12.51 24.42 31.59
N ALA A 164 12.50 23.98 32.86
CA ALA A 164 12.08 24.77 34.01
C ALA A 164 12.93 24.43 35.25
N PRO A 165 14.15 25.00 35.36
CA PRO A 165 15.09 24.69 36.44
C PRO A 165 14.54 25.03 37.82
N ASN A 166 13.72 26.09 37.88
CA ASN A 166 12.94 26.46 39.06
C ASN A 166 11.46 26.62 38.68
N PRO A 167 10.58 25.66 39.00
CA PRO A 167 9.19 25.69 38.57
C PRO A 167 8.40 26.85 39.20
N ALA A 168 8.86 27.38 40.35
CA ALA A 168 8.21 28.51 41.02
C ALA A 168 8.42 29.85 40.29
N THR A 169 9.48 29.97 39.49
CA THR A 169 9.80 31.18 38.73
C THR A 169 9.70 31.01 37.22
N ALA A 170 9.43 29.79 36.76
CA ALA A 170 9.29 29.47 35.34
C ALA A 170 7.95 30.00 34.80
N THR A 171 7.94 30.35 33.51
CA THR A 171 6.70 30.71 32.82
C THR A 171 5.78 29.49 32.67
N THR A 172 4.48 29.71 32.47
CA THR A 172 3.52 28.62 32.21
C THR A 172 3.96 27.75 31.03
N ALA A 173 4.48 28.35 29.95
CA ALA A 173 4.98 27.61 28.79
C ALA A 173 6.16 26.70 29.13
N GLN A 174 7.10 27.16 29.93
CA GLN A 174 8.24 26.36 30.40
C GLN A 174 7.81 25.20 31.30
N ASN A 175 6.86 25.44 32.21
CA ASN A 175 6.28 24.40 33.06
C ASN A 175 5.50 23.35 32.24
N LEU A 176 4.79 23.78 31.18
CA LEU A 176 4.12 22.87 30.23
C LEU A 176 5.14 22.02 29.47
N GLN A 177 6.19 22.62 28.91
CA GLN A 177 7.26 21.87 28.21
C GLN A 177 7.95 20.86 29.12
N ARG A 178 8.20 21.22 30.39
CA ARG A 178 8.73 20.28 31.38
C ARG A 178 7.75 19.13 31.63
N SER A 179 6.47 19.41 31.80
CA SER A 179 5.44 18.39 31.99
C SER A 179 5.32 17.46 30.79
N GLU A 180 5.39 17.99 29.57
CA GLU A 180 5.41 17.21 28.33
C GLU A 180 6.64 16.31 28.26
N CYS A 181 7.82 16.84 28.63
CA CYS A 181 9.06 16.07 28.70
C CYS A 181 8.95 14.87 29.66
N GLU A 182 8.45 15.13 30.87
CA GLU A 182 8.29 14.12 31.91
C GLU A 182 7.24 13.07 31.50
N ALA A 183 6.14 13.50 30.86
CA ALA A 183 5.12 12.62 30.33
C ALA A 183 5.65 11.72 29.21
N LEU A 184 6.40 12.27 28.25
CA LEU A 184 7.02 11.52 27.15
C LEU A 184 7.98 10.45 27.69
N ARG A 185 8.75 10.79 28.73
CA ARG A 185 9.68 9.85 29.37
C ARG A 185 8.98 8.64 30.01
N ILE A 186 7.79 8.85 30.57
CA ILE A 186 7.01 7.81 31.27
C ILE A 186 6.17 7.00 30.28
N VAL A 187 5.40 7.68 29.43
CA VAL A 187 4.42 7.07 28.53
C VAL A 187 5.08 6.48 27.29
N GLN A 188 6.19 7.07 26.82
CA GLN A 188 6.97 6.62 25.67
C GLN A 188 6.14 6.41 24.41
N ASN A 189 5.08 7.20 24.22
CA ASN A 189 4.27 7.16 23.01
C ASN A 189 4.08 8.57 22.48
N ALA A 190 4.03 8.68 21.16
CA ALA A 190 3.79 9.92 20.44
C ALA A 190 2.84 9.65 19.26
N TYR A 191 2.13 10.68 18.83
CA TYR A 191 1.22 10.55 17.71
C TYR A 191 1.98 10.55 16.38
N THR A 192 1.65 9.60 15.52
CA THR A 192 2.15 9.53 14.15
C THR A 192 0.97 9.50 13.19
N LEU A 193 0.97 10.40 12.21
CA LEU A 193 0.05 10.34 11.09
C LEU A 193 0.64 9.43 10.02
N VAL A 194 -0.11 8.41 9.64
CA VAL A 194 0.26 7.48 8.56
C VAL A 194 -0.68 7.68 7.39
N VAL A 195 -0.10 7.74 6.18
CA VAL A 195 -0.86 7.83 4.94
C VAL A 195 -0.37 6.76 3.98
N TYR A 196 -1.25 5.86 3.56
CA TYR A 196 -0.98 4.95 2.47
C TYR A 196 -1.51 5.54 1.17
N ALA A 197 -0.66 5.59 0.16
CA ALA A 197 -0.97 6.22 -1.10
C ALA A 197 -0.43 5.43 -2.29
N LEU A 198 -1.24 5.37 -3.35
CA LEU A 198 -0.80 4.82 -4.63
C LEU A 198 -0.02 5.87 -5.40
N VAL A 199 1.12 5.47 -5.94
CA VAL A 199 1.92 6.31 -6.83
C VAL A 199 1.97 5.63 -8.19
N PRO A 200 1.38 6.22 -9.25
CA PRO A 200 1.51 5.71 -10.59
C PRO A 200 2.94 5.87 -11.07
N ASP A 201 3.40 4.85 -11.77
CA ASP A 201 4.68 4.92 -12.44
C ASP A 201 4.49 5.53 -13.83
N ASN A 202 4.81 6.82 -13.93
CA ASN A 202 4.77 7.57 -15.18
C ASN A 202 6.17 7.81 -15.75
N SER A 203 7.22 7.26 -15.12
CA SER A 203 8.60 7.44 -15.57
C SER A 203 9.04 6.22 -16.37
N THR A 204 8.99 6.36 -17.69
CA THR A 204 9.58 5.38 -18.62
C THR A 204 11.08 5.59 -18.82
N THR A 205 11.69 6.58 -18.16
CA THR A 205 13.03 7.08 -18.50
C THR A 205 14.00 7.19 -17.32
N ASP A 206 13.63 6.78 -16.10
CA ASP A 206 14.54 6.84 -14.94
C ASP A 206 15.35 5.53 -14.78
N PRO A 207 16.67 5.53 -15.04
CA PRO A 207 17.54 4.36 -14.87
C PRO A 207 17.80 4.00 -13.40
N SER A 208 17.34 4.82 -12.44
CA SER A 208 17.37 4.51 -11.00
C SER A 208 16.11 3.81 -10.48
N ARG A 209 15.23 3.34 -11.39
CA ARG A 209 14.04 2.55 -11.04
C ARG A 209 14.43 1.27 -10.30
N LEU A 210 14.29 1.32 -8.98
CA LEU A 210 14.28 0.14 -8.12
C LEU A 210 12.95 -0.61 -8.18
N TRP A 211 11.87 0.06 -8.64
CA TRP A 211 10.49 -0.43 -8.54
C TRP A 211 9.91 -0.77 -9.93
N GLU A 212 9.16 -1.86 -9.98
CA GLU A 212 8.60 -2.41 -11.22
C GLU A 212 7.07 -2.38 -11.24
N GLY A 213 6.51 -2.31 -12.45
CA GLY A 213 5.06 -2.35 -12.68
C GLY A 213 4.41 -0.98 -12.93
N PRO A 214 3.08 -0.95 -13.09
CA PRO A 214 2.32 0.26 -13.44
C PRO A 214 2.17 1.28 -12.31
N ALA A 215 2.17 0.80 -11.07
CA ALA A 215 2.12 1.60 -9.86
C ALA A 215 2.71 0.83 -8.68
N PHE A 216 3.03 1.56 -7.62
CA PHE A 216 3.49 1.00 -6.36
C PHE A 216 2.81 1.71 -5.19
N LEU A 217 2.72 1.01 -4.06
CA LEU A 217 2.11 1.52 -2.84
C LEU A 217 3.19 2.10 -1.93
N ARG A 218 2.99 3.33 -1.46
CA ARG A 218 3.87 3.97 -0.48
C ARG A 218 3.16 4.23 0.83
N ARG A 219 3.91 4.06 1.92
CA ARG A 219 3.56 4.48 3.27
C ARG A 219 4.33 5.75 3.59
N TYR A 220 3.60 6.83 3.78
CA TYR A 220 4.11 8.08 4.31
C TYR A 220 3.84 8.14 5.80
N GLN A 221 4.77 8.74 6.55
CA GLN A 221 4.62 8.97 7.97
C GLN A 221 5.00 10.41 8.33
N LEU A 222 4.32 10.94 9.34
CA LEU A 222 4.66 12.20 9.96
C LEU A 222 4.69 11.95 11.46
N GLN A 223 5.89 11.72 11.98
CA GLN A 223 6.12 11.53 13.41
C GLN A 223 6.03 12.86 14.13
N GLN A 224 5.63 12.84 15.41
CA GLN A 224 5.58 14.05 16.24
C GLN A 224 6.95 14.68 16.41
N TYR A 225 7.98 13.86 16.61
CA TYR A 225 9.36 14.32 16.76
C TYR A 225 10.16 13.85 15.55
N PRO A 226 10.94 14.72 14.88
CA PRO A 226 11.89 14.28 13.85
C PRO A 226 13.04 13.48 14.48
N SER A 227 13.88 12.89 13.63
CA SER A 227 15.09 12.19 14.07
C SER A 227 15.94 13.06 14.99
N GLY A 228 16.19 12.58 16.22
CA GLY A 228 16.92 13.31 17.26
C GLY A 228 16.13 14.41 17.99
N GLY A 229 14.90 14.73 17.55
CA GLY A 229 14.04 15.74 18.14
C GLY A 229 13.37 15.32 19.45
N VAL A 230 13.36 14.02 19.77
CA VAL A 230 12.80 13.45 21.01
C VAL A 230 13.50 14.02 22.25
N ALA A 231 14.83 14.15 22.23
CA ALA A 231 15.61 14.61 23.36
C ALA A 231 15.47 16.13 23.60
N THR A 232 15.18 16.90 22.54
CA THR A 232 15.03 18.36 22.57
C THR A 232 13.57 18.81 22.57
N LEU A 233 12.62 17.88 22.51
CA LEU A 233 11.19 18.13 22.28
C LEU A 233 10.89 19.00 21.05
N THR A 234 11.75 18.93 20.04
CA THR A 234 11.49 19.60 18.76
C THR A 234 10.41 18.81 18.04
N LYS A 235 9.23 19.39 17.82
CA LYS A 235 8.11 18.73 17.15
C LYS A 235 8.09 19.07 15.65
N ASN A 236 7.68 18.12 14.80
CA ASN A 236 7.40 18.33 13.38
C ASN A 236 6.11 19.11 13.13
N TYR A 237 5.18 19.09 14.09
CA TYR A 237 3.95 19.86 14.07
C TYR A 237 3.70 20.46 15.45
N THR A 238 3.12 21.67 15.46
CA THR A 238 2.98 22.46 16.70
C THR A 238 1.74 22.13 17.50
N THR A 239 0.69 21.65 16.83
CA THR A 239 -0.61 21.37 17.44
C THR A 239 -0.84 19.88 17.54
N ASP A 240 -0.89 19.37 18.77
CA ASP A 240 -1.21 17.96 19.02
C ASP A 240 -2.69 17.68 18.69
N PRO A 241 -3.01 16.51 18.10
CA PRO A 241 -4.35 16.23 17.58
C PRO A 241 -5.38 15.83 18.67
N ASP A 242 -4.99 15.87 19.95
CA ASP A 242 -5.61 15.30 21.16
C ASP A 242 -7.14 15.35 21.29
N SER A 243 -7.78 16.38 20.74
CA SER A 243 -9.25 16.54 20.79
C SER A 243 -9.89 16.82 19.43
N SER A 244 -9.10 17.05 18.38
CA SER A 244 -9.57 17.57 17.10
C SER A 244 -8.93 16.89 15.89
N PHE A 245 -8.62 15.59 15.98
CA PHE A 245 -8.14 14.75 14.86
C PHE A 245 -8.86 15.05 13.53
N ARG A 246 -10.18 15.24 13.58
CA ARG A 246 -11.00 15.67 12.43
C ARG A 246 -10.44 16.93 11.77
N LYS A 247 -10.28 18.02 12.53
CA LYS A 247 -9.93 19.36 12.02
C LYS A 247 -8.42 19.56 11.84
N TRP A 248 -7.59 18.74 12.46
CA TRP A 248 -6.14 18.82 12.37
C TRP A 248 -5.65 18.83 10.91
N PRO A 249 -4.61 19.62 10.55
CA PRO A 249 -3.81 20.52 11.41
C PRO A 249 -4.32 21.95 11.39
N CYS A 250 -5.61 22.15 11.11
CA CYS A 250 -6.21 23.48 11.09
C CYS A 250 -6.79 23.85 12.45
N SER A 251 -6.61 25.11 12.83
CA SER A 251 -7.16 25.70 14.05
C SER A 251 -7.97 26.96 13.71
N GLU A 252 -8.86 27.35 14.62
CA GLU A 252 -9.62 28.59 14.52
C GLU A 252 -9.26 29.49 15.69
N SER A 253 -8.90 30.74 15.40
CA SER A 253 -8.71 31.77 16.41
C SER A 253 -9.33 33.08 15.92
N GLY A 254 -10.27 33.62 16.68
CA GLY A 254 -10.97 34.87 16.33
C GLY A 254 -11.69 34.84 14.98
N GLY A 255 -12.22 33.68 14.58
CA GLY A 255 -12.91 33.49 13.30
C GLY A 255 -12.00 33.37 12.07
N THR A 256 -10.68 33.37 12.26
CA THR A 256 -9.71 33.07 11.20
C THR A 256 -9.28 31.61 11.29
N ILE A 257 -9.33 30.91 10.17
CA ILE A 257 -8.82 29.55 10.05
C ILE A 257 -7.36 29.59 9.63
N THR A 258 -6.49 28.92 10.38
CA THR A 258 -5.08 28.74 10.04
C THR A 258 -4.76 27.26 9.97
N CYS A 259 -4.04 26.83 8.94
CA CYS A 259 -3.58 25.45 8.77
C CYS A 259 -2.05 25.43 8.65
N GLU A 260 -1.40 24.53 9.38
CA GLU A 260 0.04 24.36 9.31
C GLU A 260 0.43 23.63 8.01
N SER A 261 1.39 24.14 7.25
CA SER A 261 1.93 23.44 6.07
C SER A 261 3.04 22.50 6.53
N LEU A 262 2.83 21.19 6.35
CA LEU A 262 3.68 20.14 6.90
C LEU A 262 4.33 19.34 5.78
N ALA A 263 5.54 18.86 6.00
CA ALA A 263 6.24 17.97 5.08
C ALA A 263 6.29 16.57 5.70
N MET A 264 5.83 15.56 4.96
CA MET A 264 5.97 14.17 5.40
C MET A 264 7.41 13.71 5.30
N GLU A 265 7.78 12.74 6.13
CA GLU A 265 9.06 12.06 6.03
C GLU A 265 9.19 11.25 4.74
N SER A 266 10.41 10.81 4.43
CA SER A 266 10.68 9.96 3.27
C SER A 266 9.80 8.70 3.30
N PRO A 267 8.98 8.46 2.27
CA PRO A 267 8.06 7.35 2.28
C PRO A 267 8.78 6.02 2.06
N ILE A 268 8.19 4.96 2.60
CA ILE A 268 8.62 3.57 2.39
C ILE A 268 7.71 2.92 1.36
N THR A 269 8.27 2.25 0.36
CA THR A 269 7.49 1.43 -0.57
C THR A 269 7.09 0.12 0.11
N VAL A 270 5.79 -0.18 0.07
CA VAL A 270 5.20 -1.34 0.73
C VAL A 270 5.10 -2.52 -0.24
N VAL A 271 4.70 -2.25 -1.47
CA VAL A 271 4.52 -3.26 -2.51
C VAL A 271 4.54 -2.64 -3.90
N ASP A 272 5.07 -3.40 -4.86
CA ASP A 272 5.17 -3.07 -6.28
C ASP A 272 4.16 -3.84 -7.12
N TYR A 273 4.17 -3.64 -8.45
CA TYR A 273 3.25 -4.31 -9.37
C TYR A 273 1.78 -4.08 -9.02
N VAL A 274 1.43 -2.93 -8.45
CA VAL A 274 0.04 -2.54 -8.28
C VAL A 274 -0.53 -2.15 -9.63
N ASP A 275 -1.75 -2.58 -9.92
CA ASP A 275 -2.41 -2.23 -11.17
C ASP A 275 -2.69 -0.72 -11.21
N TYR A 276 -2.65 -0.14 -12.40
CA TYR A 276 -2.98 1.27 -12.63
C TYR A 276 -3.88 1.42 -13.85
N ASP A 277 -4.83 0.50 -13.98
CA ASP A 277 -5.83 0.60 -15.03
C ASP A 277 -7.03 1.41 -14.56
N ILE A 278 -7.55 2.16 -15.51
CA ILE A 278 -8.73 2.98 -15.35
C ILE A 278 -9.95 2.06 -15.25
N ALA A 279 -10.69 2.14 -14.14
CA ALA A 279 -11.95 1.42 -14.01
C ALA A 279 -12.98 2.00 -14.98
N THR A 280 -13.61 1.15 -15.79
CA THR A 280 -14.75 1.55 -16.63
C THR A 280 -16.08 1.51 -15.87
N ALA A 281 -16.14 0.82 -14.73
CA ALA A 281 -17.31 0.75 -13.86
C ALA A 281 -17.05 1.40 -12.50
N PRO A 282 -18.02 2.14 -11.94
CA PRO A 282 -17.88 2.77 -10.63
C PRO A 282 -17.83 1.70 -9.53
N VAL A 283 -16.85 1.84 -8.65
CA VAL A 283 -16.77 1.06 -7.41
C VAL A 283 -17.70 1.68 -6.38
N THR A 284 -18.41 0.86 -5.62
CA THR A 284 -19.30 1.30 -4.53
C THR A 284 -18.96 0.56 -3.24
N CYS A 285 -19.03 1.29 -2.12
CA CYS A 285 -18.95 0.71 -0.79
C CYS A 285 -20.37 0.41 -0.26
N ALA A 286 -20.48 -0.45 0.75
CA ALA A 286 -21.74 -0.68 1.45
C ALA A 286 -22.28 0.60 2.10
N THR A 287 -23.59 0.66 2.33
CA THR A 287 -24.24 1.73 3.11
C THR A 287 -23.54 1.91 4.45
N SER A 288 -23.22 3.14 4.88
CA SER A 288 -22.36 3.56 6.02
C SER A 288 -20.86 3.66 5.75
N TYR A 289 -20.37 3.24 4.58
CA TYR A 289 -18.97 3.38 4.19
C TYR A 289 -18.78 4.45 3.11
N THR A 290 -17.69 5.19 3.27
CA THR A 290 -17.22 6.21 2.33
C THR A 290 -16.05 5.65 1.52
N LEU A 291 -16.10 5.81 0.20
CA LEU A 291 -15.10 5.30 -0.73
C LEU A 291 -13.91 6.26 -0.88
N SER A 292 -12.70 5.73 -0.84
CA SER A 292 -11.48 6.48 -1.15
C SER A 292 -11.20 6.67 -2.62
N GLY A 293 -10.48 7.74 -2.96
CA GLY A 293 -10.01 7.98 -4.31
C GLY A 293 -11.09 8.45 -5.29
N GLN A 294 -12.30 8.78 -4.82
CA GLN A 294 -13.26 9.55 -5.61
C GLN A 294 -12.92 11.04 -5.49
N GLN A 295 -12.81 11.71 -6.64
CA GLN A 295 -12.59 13.16 -6.82
C GLN A 295 -11.13 13.59 -6.91
N PHE A 296 -10.54 13.35 -8.07
CA PHE A 296 -9.73 14.39 -8.70
C PHE A 296 -10.70 15.33 -9.44
N ALA A 297 -10.48 16.64 -9.34
CA ALA A 297 -11.40 17.69 -9.79
C ALA A 297 -11.61 17.79 -11.31
N ASP A 298 -10.96 16.94 -12.11
CA ASP A 298 -11.28 16.83 -13.52
C ASP A 298 -12.54 15.99 -13.68
N ALA A 299 -13.63 16.58 -14.20
CA ALA A 299 -14.97 16.01 -14.36
C ALA A 299 -15.04 14.78 -15.31
N SER A 300 -13.93 14.09 -15.54
CA SER A 300 -13.80 12.82 -16.25
C SER A 300 -12.86 11.83 -15.52
N ALA A 301 -12.45 12.14 -14.28
CA ALA A 301 -11.36 11.46 -13.57
C ALA A 301 -11.80 10.22 -12.78
N LEU A 302 -11.91 9.11 -13.51
CA LEU A 302 -11.33 7.80 -13.20
C LEU A 302 -11.27 7.42 -11.70
N ILE A 303 -12.24 6.62 -11.27
CA ILE A 303 -12.19 5.93 -9.98
C ILE A 303 -11.01 4.95 -10.04
N ASN A 304 -10.04 5.11 -9.15
CA ASN A 304 -8.97 4.14 -9.02
C ASN A 304 -9.53 2.86 -8.37
N SER A 305 -9.97 1.92 -9.19
CA SER A 305 -10.45 0.61 -8.72
C SER A 305 -9.32 -0.34 -8.29
N ASN A 306 -8.06 0.06 -8.43
CA ASN A 306 -6.92 -0.82 -8.19
C ASN A 306 -6.54 -0.86 -6.71
N PHE A 307 -6.52 0.28 -6.03
CA PHE A 307 -6.32 0.36 -4.59
C PHE A 307 -7.28 1.37 -4.01
N TYR A 308 -8.20 0.89 -3.18
CA TYR A 308 -9.18 1.72 -2.50
C TYR A 308 -9.54 1.17 -1.13
N ALA A 309 -10.04 2.07 -0.27
CA ALA A 309 -10.54 1.82 1.04
C ALA A 309 -12.00 2.26 1.12
N CYS A 310 -12.82 1.44 1.76
CA CYS A 310 -14.14 1.80 2.26
C CYS A 310 -13.99 2.07 3.75
N VAL A 311 -14.12 3.33 4.17
CA VAL A 311 -14.00 3.73 5.59
C VAL A 311 -15.38 4.04 6.12
N ARG A 312 -15.75 3.44 7.24
CA ARG A 312 -17.04 3.72 7.87
C ARG A 312 -17.09 5.17 8.36
N SER A 313 -18.09 5.93 7.91
CA SER A 313 -18.23 7.33 8.32
C SER A 313 -18.68 7.39 9.78
N PRO A 314 -17.99 8.16 10.64
CA PRO A 314 -18.44 8.41 12.00
C PRO A 314 -19.54 9.49 12.08
N VAL A 315 -20.06 10.00 10.96
CA VAL A 315 -21.02 11.14 10.92
C VAL A 315 -22.46 10.71 10.66
N GLU A 316 -22.68 9.66 9.87
CA GLU A 316 -24.03 9.22 9.52
C GLU A 316 -24.72 8.44 10.65
N ASP A 317 -23.95 7.82 11.54
CA ASP A 317 -24.50 7.17 12.72
C ASP A 317 -24.51 8.15 13.90
N ARG A 318 -25.70 8.53 14.34
CA ARG A 318 -25.97 9.18 15.64
C ARG A 318 -25.52 8.34 16.85
N ASN A 319 -24.74 7.28 16.63
CA ASN A 319 -24.26 6.32 17.62
C ASN A 319 -22.82 6.67 18.00
N ILE A 320 -22.72 7.61 18.93
CA ILE A 320 -21.51 7.85 19.73
C ILE A 320 -21.10 6.50 20.37
N GLY A 321 -20.01 5.88 19.91
CA GLY A 321 -19.53 4.59 20.47
C GLY A 321 -19.19 3.47 19.48
N LEU A 322 -19.40 3.65 18.18
CA LEU A 322 -19.04 2.63 17.18
C LEU A 322 -17.53 2.62 16.87
N VAL A 323 -17.00 1.40 16.71
CA VAL A 323 -15.61 1.16 16.30
C VAL A 323 -15.45 1.56 14.85
N GLN A 324 -14.51 2.47 14.54
CA GLN A 324 -14.15 2.77 13.16
C GLN A 324 -13.51 1.55 12.51
N ASP A 325 -13.93 1.23 11.30
CA ASP A 325 -13.35 0.16 10.50
C ASP A 325 -13.16 0.58 9.04
N ALA A 326 -12.20 -0.07 8.41
CA ALA A 326 -11.85 0.14 7.02
C ALA A 326 -11.75 -1.21 6.30
N ILE A 327 -12.34 -1.28 5.12
CA ILE A 327 -12.20 -2.40 4.20
C ILE A 327 -11.26 -1.94 3.09
N LEU A 328 -10.13 -2.63 2.93
CA LEU A 328 -9.12 -2.34 1.93
C LEU A 328 -9.22 -3.33 0.78
N TYR A 329 -9.06 -2.83 -0.43
CA TYR A 329 -9.04 -3.60 -1.66
C TYR A 329 -7.79 -3.24 -2.44
N LEU A 330 -7.04 -4.25 -2.88
CA LEU A 330 -5.80 -4.08 -3.63
C LEU A 330 -5.76 -5.05 -4.81
N ARG A 331 -5.46 -4.54 -5.99
CA ARG A 331 -5.33 -5.28 -7.24
C ARG A 331 -3.89 -5.18 -7.75
N GLY A 332 -3.25 -6.33 -7.93
CA GLY A 332 -1.92 -6.43 -8.54
C GLY A 332 -1.97 -6.59 -10.06
N ASN A 333 -0.81 -6.49 -10.70
CA ASN A 333 -0.59 -6.68 -12.12
C ASN A 333 0.53 -7.69 -12.35
N ALA A 334 0.17 -8.96 -12.55
CA ALA A 334 1.13 -10.05 -12.78
C ALA A 334 1.71 -10.06 -14.20
N LEU A 335 1.13 -9.30 -15.15
CA LEU A 335 1.56 -9.30 -16.54
C LEU A 335 2.98 -8.71 -16.68
N THR A 336 3.20 -7.58 -16.00
CA THR A 336 4.49 -6.88 -16.02
C THR A 336 5.60 -7.75 -15.43
N ARG A 337 5.33 -8.45 -14.33
CA ARG A 337 6.27 -9.40 -13.72
C ARG A 337 6.59 -10.60 -14.60
N ALA A 338 5.62 -11.05 -15.39
CA ALA A 338 5.80 -12.17 -16.32
C ALA A 338 6.50 -11.75 -17.65
N ASN A 339 6.93 -10.49 -17.78
CA ASN A 339 7.59 -9.93 -18.97
C ASN A 339 6.78 -10.08 -20.27
N PHE A 340 5.46 -10.13 -20.18
CA PHE A 340 4.60 -10.09 -21.36
C PHE A 340 4.39 -8.63 -21.80
N SER A 341 4.43 -8.38 -23.11
CA SER A 341 4.22 -7.04 -23.66
C SER A 341 2.82 -6.53 -23.32
N GLN A 342 2.72 -5.25 -22.89
CA GLN A 342 1.48 -4.59 -22.46
C GLN A 342 0.46 -4.34 -23.59
N ALA A 343 0.55 -5.06 -24.72
CA ALA A 343 -0.09 -4.67 -25.97
C ALA A 343 -1.62 -4.88 -26.02
N SER A 344 -2.26 -5.48 -25.00
CA SER A 344 -3.74 -5.47 -24.88
C SER A 344 -4.25 -5.75 -23.46
N THR A 345 -3.68 -5.09 -22.45
CA THR A 345 -3.78 -5.44 -21.02
C THR A 345 -5.11 -5.11 -20.33
N ALA A 346 -5.96 -4.28 -20.95
CA ALA A 346 -7.21 -3.83 -20.32
C ALA A 346 -8.26 -4.95 -20.12
N GLN A 347 -8.08 -6.12 -20.74
CA GLN A 347 -9.14 -7.13 -20.86
C GLN A 347 -8.83 -8.52 -20.28
N GLN A 348 -7.66 -8.74 -19.67
CA GLN A 348 -7.34 -10.06 -19.11
C GLN A 348 -7.36 -10.05 -17.58
N PRO A 349 -8.53 -10.21 -16.94
CA PRO A 349 -8.66 -10.24 -15.49
C PRO A 349 -7.85 -11.37 -14.84
N LEU A 350 -7.47 -12.39 -15.61
CA LEU A 350 -6.65 -13.52 -15.15
C LEU A 350 -5.28 -13.06 -14.60
N TYR A 351 -4.73 -11.95 -15.07
CA TYR A 351 -3.43 -11.42 -14.67
C TYR A 351 -3.50 -10.34 -13.58
N LYS A 352 -4.68 -10.16 -12.99
CA LYS A 352 -4.96 -9.09 -12.06
C LYS A 352 -5.49 -9.65 -10.75
N PRO A 353 -4.65 -10.34 -9.96
CA PRO A 353 -5.08 -10.85 -8.67
C PRO A 353 -5.57 -9.69 -7.81
N SER A 354 -6.70 -9.87 -7.15
CA SER A 354 -7.23 -8.93 -6.17
C SER A 354 -7.28 -9.59 -4.80
N VAL A 355 -6.98 -8.79 -3.79
CA VAL A 355 -7.03 -9.16 -2.39
C VAL A 355 -7.81 -8.11 -1.62
N GLN A 356 -8.47 -8.53 -0.56
CA GLN A 356 -9.27 -7.67 0.29
C GLN A 356 -9.02 -8.03 1.75
N THR A 357 -9.00 -7.02 2.61
CA THR A 357 -8.94 -7.21 4.07
C THR A 357 -9.81 -6.19 4.78
N GLN A 358 -10.24 -6.51 5.99
CA GLN A 358 -10.98 -5.60 6.87
C GLN A 358 -10.22 -5.42 8.17
N ALA A 359 -10.04 -4.16 8.58
CA ALA A 359 -9.37 -3.79 9.82
C ALA A 359 -10.29 -2.92 10.67
N GLN A 360 -10.40 -3.25 11.95
CA GLN A 360 -11.12 -2.45 12.95
C GLN A 360 -10.10 -1.75 13.84
N ALA A 361 -10.26 -0.44 14.01
CA ALA A 361 -9.43 0.37 14.91
C ALA A 361 -9.69 -0.02 16.36
N ARG A 362 -8.63 -0.21 17.17
CA ARG A 362 -8.79 -0.60 18.59
C ARG A 362 -9.03 0.58 19.54
N SER A 363 -9.11 1.80 19.01
CA SER A 363 -9.29 3.04 19.78
C SER A 363 -10.55 3.08 20.63
N VAL A 364 -10.43 3.64 21.83
CA VAL A 364 -11.55 3.99 22.74
C VAL A 364 -11.98 5.46 22.56
N PHE A 365 -11.35 6.20 21.65
CA PHE A 365 -11.66 7.61 21.40
C PHE A 365 -13.13 7.79 21.03
N GLN A 366 -13.82 8.73 21.71
CA GLN A 366 -15.26 9.01 21.55
C GLN A 366 -16.20 7.84 21.84
N ARG A 367 -15.77 6.83 22.61
CA ARG A 367 -16.69 5.81 23.13
C ARG A 367 -17.41 6.30 24.36
N THR A 368 -18.74 6.35 24.27
CA THR A 368 -19.59 6.43 25.46
C THR A 368 -19.92 5.00 25.88
N PRO A 369 -19.65 4.59 27.13
CA PRO A 369 -20.04 3.26 27.60
C PRO A 369 -21.57 3.11 27.52
N PRO A 370 -22.09 1.92 27.18
CA PRO A 370 -23.52 1.67 27.25
C PRO A 370 -23.98 1.80 28.72
N ASN A 371 -25.05 2.57 28.93
CA ASN A 371 -25.68 2.77 30.25
C ASN A 371 -26.28 1.48 30.81
#